data_AF-A0AAN8QK40-F1
#
_entry.id   AF-A0AAN8QK40-F1
#
_cell.length_a   1.000
_cell.length_b   1.000
_cell.length_c   1.000
_cell.angle_alpha   90.00
_cell.angle_beta   90.00
_cell.angle_gamma   90.00
#
_symmetry.space_group_name_H-M   'P 1'
#
loop_
_entity.id
_entity.type
_entity.pdbx_description
1 polymer ?
#
loop_
_entity_poly.entity_id
_entity_poly.type
_entity_poly.pdbx_seq_one_letter_code
_entity_poly.pdbx_strand_id
1 'polypeptide(L)'
;MTGTVVYPETFSENGKSICSGLLEKQVDQRPGFKNGTCDEIRAHPFFSGIHWRRLDAGILLPLFVPDSKVVYAKDLDAVGEFSSVKGVGLDDPDRVFFNESSSGNIPIPWQEEMIETGIYGELNVWGHAGAIPNDLRRESILEQPKSSTCCLA
;
A
#
# COMPACT_ATOMS: atom_id res chain seq x y z
N MET A 1 -29.03 -22.86 -7.16
CA MET A 1 -29.62 -21.84 -8.06
C MET A 1 -28.51 -21.22 -8.89
N THR A 2 -28.41 -21.54 -10.17
CA THR A 2 -27.44 -20.93 -11.09
C THR A 2 -28.13 -19.84 -11.90
N GLY A 3 -28.32 -18.66 -11.32
CA GLY A 3 -28.75 -17.49 -12.09
C GLY A 3 -27.68 -17.11 -13.10
N THR A 4 -28.08 -16.84 -14.34
CA THR A 4 -27.26 -16.15 -15.34
C THR A 4 -27.21 -14.67 -14.98
N VAL A 5 -26.04 -14.05 -15.04
CA VAL A 5 -25.90 -12.61 -14.77
C VAL A 5 -26.55 -11.84 -15.92
N VAL A 6 -27.43 -10.89 -15.59
CA VAL A 6 -28.07 -10.00 -16.57
C VAL A 6 -27.40 -8.64 -16.48
N TYR A 7 -26.94 -8.14 -17.62
CA TYR A 7 -26.25 -6.85 -17.71
C TYR A 7 -27.20 -5.77 -18.25
N PRO A 8 -27.25 -4.58 -17.64
CA PRO A 8 -28.00 -3.45 -18.18
C PRO A 8 -27.38 -2.93 -19.48
N GLU A 9 -28.15 -2.14 -20.23
CA GLU A 9 -27.73 -1.58 -21.53
C GLU A 9 -26.53 -0.63 -21.43
N THR A 10 -26.21 -0.13 -20.24
CA THR A 10 -25.03 0.73 -19.98
C THR A 10 -23.70 -0.02 -20.16
N PHE A 11 -23.71 -1.36 -20.19
CA PHE A 11 -22.49 -2.14 -20.43
C PHE A 11 -22.20 -2.25 -21.92
N SER A 12 -20.97 -1.94 -22.31
CA SER A 12 -20.45 -2.31 -23.64
C SER A 12 -20.37 -3.83 -23.77
N GLU A 13 -20.37 -4.34 -25.00
CA GLU A 13 -20.22 -5.78 -25.25
C GLU A 13 -18.92 -6.36 -24.68
N ASN A 14 -17.81 -5.62 -24.81
CA ASN A 14 -16.55 -5.99 -24.17
C ASN A 14 -16.64 -5.97 -22.64
N GLY A 15 -17.43 -5.06 -22.05
CA GLY A 15 -17.68 -4.99 -20.61
C GLY A 15 -18.49 -6.19 -20.10
N LYS A 16 -19.56 -6.56 -20.82
CA LYS A 16 -20.33 -7.78 -20.53
C LYS A 16 -19.45 -9.02 -20.63
N SER A 17 -18.63 -9.10 -21.68
CA SER A 17 -17.75 -10.24 -21.95
C SER A 17 -16.71 -10.45 -20.84
N ILE A 18 -15.98 -9.42 -20.42
CA ILE A 18 -14.97 -9.56 -19.35
C ILE A 18 -15.63 -9.93 -18.02
N CYS A 19 -16.76 -9.30 -17.67
CA CYS A 19 -17.49 -9.63 -16.44
C CYS A 19 -17.98 -11.08 -16.46
N SER A 20 -18.48 -11.55 -17.61
CA SER A 20 -19.00 -12.92 -17.73
C SER A 20 -17.88 -13.94 -17.61
N GLY A 21 -16.72 -13.67 -18.21
CA GLY A 21 -15.52 -14.49 -18.03
C GLY A 21 -15.11 -14.55 -16.56
N LEU A 22 -14.92 -13.40 -15.90
CA LEU A 22 -14.48 -13.34 -14.50
C LEU A 22 -15.49 -13.95 -13.51
N LEU A 23 -16.78 -13.93 -13.85
CA LEU A 23 -17.86 -14.53 -13.06
C LEU A 23 -18.16 -15.98 -13.46
N GLU A 24 -17.35 -16.59 -14.33
CA GLU A 24 -17.48 -17.99 -14.70
C GLU A 24 -17.42 -18.88 -13.45
N LYS A 25 -18.41 -19.76 -13.30
CA LYS A 25 -18.58 -20.60 -12.11
C LYS A 25 -17.57 -21.71 -12.08
N GLN A 26 -17.20 -22.23 -13.25
CA GLN A 26 -16.15 -23.22 -13.37
C GLN A 26 -14.79 -22.53 -13.24
N VAL A 27 -14.08 -22.82 -12.15
CA VAL A 27 -12.79 -22.17 -11.83
C VAL A 27 -11.78 -22.35 -12.96
N ASP A 28 -11.72 -23.54 -13.57
CA ASP A 28 -10.80 -23.85 -14.66
C ASP A 28 -11.07 -23.06 -15.96
N GLN A 29 -12.32 -22.62 -16.14
CA GLN A 29 -12.74 -21.81 -17.28
C GLN A 29 -12.68 -20.31 -17.01
N ARG A 30 -12.47 -19.92 -15.75
CA ARG A 30 -12.35 -18.51 -15.35
C ARG A 30 -11.01 -17.94 -15.83
N PRO A 31 -10.99 -16.80 -16.53
CA PRO A 31 -9.75 -16.12 -16.86
C PRO A 31 -9.11 -15.58 -15.58
N GLY A 32 -7.78 -15.66 -15.49
CA GLY A 32 -7.12 -15.44 -14.20
C GLY A 32 -5.60 -15.44 -14.28
N PHE A 33 -4.99 -15.77 -13.15
CA PHE A 33 -3.56 -16.03 -13.09
C PHE A 33 -3.26 -17.43 -13.62
N LYS A 34 -2.64 -17.51 -14.80
CA LYS A 34 -2.26 -18.77 -15.46
C LYS A 34 -0.82 -18.69 -15.93
N ASN A 35 -0.08 -19.79 -15.79
CA ASN A 35 1.32 -19.90 -16.20
C ASN A 35 2.22 -18.79 -15.64
N GLY A 36 1.97 -18.36 -14.40
CA GLY A 36 2.78 -17.32 -13.74
C GLY A 36 2.44 -15.88 -14.13
N THR A 37 1.36 -15.64 -14.88
CA THR A 37 1.00 -14.29 -15.38
C THR A 37 -0.50 -14.04 -15.37
N CYS A 38 -0.90 -12.78 -15.57
CA CYS A 38 -2.30 -12.37 -15.81
C CYS A 38 -2.54 -11.96 -17.28
N ASP A 39 -1.73 -12.46 -18.21
CA ASP A 39 -1.74 -11.96 -19.60
C ASP A 39 -3.04 -12.29 -20.35
N GLU A 40 -3.73 -13.37 -19.96
CA GLU A 40 -5.07 -13.69 -20.43
C GLU A 40 -6.06 -12.55 -20.16
N ILE A 41 -6.02 -11.96 -18.95
CA ILE A 41 -6.86 -10.81 -18.60
C ILE A 41 -6.39 -9.56 -19.35
N ARG A 42 -5.08 -9.31 -19.39
CA ARG A 42 -4.50 -8.11 -20.05
C ARG A 42 -4.79 -8.05 -21.54
N ALA A 43 -4.90 -9.20 -22.20
CA ALA A 43 -5.18 -9.32 -23.63
C ALA A 43 -6.67 -9.18 -23.98
N HIS A 44 -7.56 -9.13 -22.98
CA HIS A 44 -8.99 -9.04 -23.23
C HIS A 44 -9.36 -7.73 -23.97
N PRO A 45 -10.22 -7.75 -25.01
CA PRO A 45 -10.56 -6.56 -25.82
C PRO A 45 -11.09 -5.36 -25.02
N PHE A 46 -11.65 -5.60 -23.84
CA PHE A 46 -12.04 -4.55 -22.89
C PHE A 46 -10.89 -3.60 -22.53
N PHE A 47 -9.66 -4.12 -22.44
CA PHE A 47 -8.47 -3.34 -22.09
C PHE A 47 -7.63 -2.91 -23.31
N SER A 48 -8.19 -2.98 -24.53
CA SER A 48 -7.48 -2.65 -25.76
C SER A 48 -6.91 -1.22 -25.81
N GLY A 49 -7.48 -0.29 -25.04
CA GLY A 49 -6.97 1.08 -24.89
C GLY A 49 -5.84 1.25 -23.84
N ILE A 50 -5.47 0.20 -23.11
CA ILE A 50 -4.47 0.27 -22.03
C ILE A 50 -3.09 -0.11 -22.55
N HIS A 51 -2.12 0.80 -22.37
CA HIS A 51 -0.72 0.49 -22.59
C HIS A 51 -0.06 0.03 -21.27
N TRP A 52 -0.12 -1.28 -21.01
CA TRP A 52 0.25 -1.90 -19.72
C TRP A 52 1.62 -1.47 -19.17
N ARG A 53 2.67 -1.45 -20.02
CA ARG A 53 4.01 -1.01 -19.57
C ARG A 53 4.05 0.43 -19.04
N ARG A 54 3.21 1.32 -19.58
CA ARG A 54 3.12 2.71 -19.10
C ARG A 54 2.25 2.83 -17.85
N LEU A 55 1.25 1.96 -17.72
CA LEU A 55 0.43 1.85 -16.51
C LEU A 55 1.29 1.38 -15.34
N ASP A 56 2.04 0.30 -15.51
CA ASP A 56 2.90 -0.29 -14.48
C ASP A 56 4.01 0.69 -14.02
N ALA A 57 4.48 1.55 -14.91
CA ALA A 57 5.45 2.60 -14.60
C ALA A 57 4.84 3.87 -13.98
N GLY A 58 3.51 3.95 -13.85
CA GLY A 58 2.82 5.12 -13.27
C GLY A 58 2.83 6.39 -14.15
N ILE A 59 3.03 6.26 -15.47
CA ILE A 59 3.20 7.41 -16.40
C ILE A 59 1.90 7.76 -17.13
N LEU A 60 0.88 6.89 -17.08
CA LEU A 60 -0.44 7.22 -17.62
C LEU A 60 -1.17 8.17 -16.67
N LEU A 61 -1.68 9.28 -17.21
CA LEU A 61 -2.54 10.18 -16.44
C LEU A 61 -3.86 9.49 -16.11
N PRO A 62 -4.35 9.57 -14.87
CA PRO A 62 -5.64 9.03 -14.51
C PRO A 62 -6.76 9.83 -15.19
N LEU A 63 -7.86 9.15 -15.51
CA LEU A 63 -9.04 9.81 -16.11
C LEU A 63 -9.79 10.72 -15.13
N PHE A 64 -9.56 10.52 -13.83
CA PHE A 64 -10.14 11.31 -12.75
C PHE A 64 -9.05 11.70 -11.76
N VAL A 65 -8.95 13.01 -11.48
CA VAL A 65 -8.11 13.56 -10.42
C VAL A 65 -9.03 14.09 -9.34
N PRO A 66 -8.97 13.56 -8.09
CA PRO A 66 -9.81 14.04 -7.01
C PRO A 66 -9.50 15.50 -6.66
N ASP A 67 -10.53 16.26 -6.27
CA ASP A 67 -10.38 17.63 -5.76
C ASP A 67 -9.76 17.56 -4.36
N SER A 68 -8.61 18.22 -4.19
CA SER A 68 -7.89 18.26 -2.91
C SER A 68 -8.66 18.93 -1.78
N LYS A 69 -9.75 19.65 -2.10
CA LYS A 69 -10.63 20.29 -1.11
C LYS A 69 -11.82 19.41 -0.69
N VAL A 70 -11.98 18.23 -1.29
CA VAL A 70 -13.12 17.34 -1.04
C VAL A 70 -12.66 16.10 -0.27
N VAL A 71 -13.37 15.79 0.81
CA VAL A 71 -13.22 14.54 1.54
C VAL A 71 -14.15 13.50 0.91
N TYR A 72 -13.59 12.47 0.27
CA TYR A 72 -14.34 11.38 -0.38
C TYR A 72 -14.76 10.30 0.64
N ALA A 73 -15.44 10.71 1.72
CA ALA A 73 -15.97 9.84 2.76
C ALA A 73 -17.32 10.37 3.29
N LYS A 74 -18.03 9.58 4.09
CA LYS A 74 -19.22 10.06 4.81
C LYS A 74 -18.82 11.03 5.93
N ASP A 75 -19.73 11.93 6.27
CA ASP A 75 -19.60 12.78 7.46
C ASP A 75 -19.54 11.93 8.73
N LEU A 76 -18.80 12.43 9.73
CA LEU A 76 -18.64 11.76 11.02
C LEU A 76 -19.98 11.49 11.71
N ASP A 77 -20.93 12.43 11.61
CA ASP A 77 -22.27 12.29 12.19
C ASP A 77 -23.11 11.19 11.52
N ALA A 78 -22.73 10.78 10.31
CA ALA A 78 -23.35 9.68 9.58
C ALA A 78 -22.65 8.33 9.81
N VAL A 79 -21.55 8.30 10.57
CA VAL A 79 -20.87 7.08 11.00
C VAL A 79 -21.46 6.67 12.34
N GLY A 80 -22.15 5.52 12.38
CA GLY A 80 -22.70 4.99 13.62
C GLY A 80 -21.60 4.61 14.61
N GLU A 81 -21.82 4.91 15.89
CA GLU A 81 -20.93 4.50 16.97
C GLU A 81 -21.22 3.07 17.41
N PHE A 82 -20.18 2.27 17.64
CA PHE A 82 -20.31 0.97 18.30
C PHE A 82 -20.31 1.17 19.82
N SER A 83 -21.15 0.42 20.53
CA SER A 83 -21.11 0.43 21.99
C SER A 83 -19.77 -0.10 22.49
N SER A 84 -19.22 0.52 23.54
CA SER A 84 -18.01 0.02 24.17
C SER A 84 -18.25 -1.36 24.77
N VAL A 85 -17.40 -2.33 24.43
CA VAL A 85 -17.43 -3.66 25.04
C VAL A 85 -16.91 -3.56 26.47
N LYS A 86 -17.71 -3.99 27.44
CA LYS A 86 -17.33 -4.04 28.86
C LYS A 86 -16.93 -5.47 29.24
N GLY A 87 -16.05 -5.61 30.22
CA GLY A 87 -15.69 -6.91 30.80
C GLY A 87 -14.57 -7.67 30.06
N VAL A 88 -13.87 -7.03 29.13
CA VAL A 88 -12.65 -7.58 28.51
C VAL A 88 -11.45 -7.12 29.34
N GLY A 89 -10.74 -8.08 29.94
CA GLY A 89 -9.44 -7.84 30.56
C GLY A 89 -8.33 -8.22 29.59
N LEU A 90 -7.30 -7.37 29.48
CA LEU A 90 -6.12 -7.69 28.69
C LEU A 90 -5.13 -8.49 29.55
N ASP A 91 -4.75 -9.66 29.09
CA ASP A 91 -3.83 -10.56 29.79
C ASP A 91 -2.45 -10.66 29.10
N ASP A 92 -1.59 -11.54 29.62
CA ASP A 92 -0.22 -11.67 29.12
C ASP A 92 -0.15 -12.15 27.66
N PRO A 93 -0.95 -13.13 27.20
CA PRO A 93 -1.09 -13.44 25.78
C PRO A 93 -1.42 -12.23 24.90
N ASP A 94 -2.36 -11.37 25.32
CA ASP A 94 -2.68 -10.15 24.56
C ASP A 94 -1.46 -9.22 24.43
N ARG A 95 -0.70 -9.06 25.52
CA ARG A 95 0.52 -8.24 25.53
C ARG A 95 1.60 -8.79 24.62
N VAL A 96 1.79 -10.10 24.61
CA VAL A 96 2.73 -10.75 23.70
C VAL A 96 2.34 -10.47 22.25
N PHE A 97 1.07 -10.63 21.90
CA PHE A 97 0.56 -10.32 20.57
C PHE A 97 0.75 -8.84 20.19
N PHE A 98 0.47 -7.91 21.10
CA PHE A 98 0.68 -6.47 20.85
C PHE A 98 2.14 -6.13 20.61
N ASN A 99 3.05 -6.75 21.35
CA ASN A 99 4.49 -6.58 21.15
C ASN A 99 4.95 -7.16 19.82
N GLU A 100 4.48 -8.36 19.44
CA GLU A 100 4.81 -8.98 18.16
C GLU A 100 4.27 -8.17 16.97
N SER A 101 3.07 -7.60 17.12
CA SER A 101 2.42 -6.79 16.07
C SER A 101 3.09 -5.43 15.89
N SER A 102 3.69 -4.89 16.95
CA SER A 102 4.34 -3.56 16.96
C SER A 102 5.75 -3.61 16.37
N SER A 103 5.87 -4.07 15.13
CA SER A 103 7.14 -4.26 14.42
C SER A 103 7.92 -2.96 14.12
N GLY A 104 7.31 -1.79 14.35
CA GLY A 104 7.94 -0.50 14.17
C GLY A 104 8.02 -0.08 12.70
N ASN A 105 9.15 0.53 12.32
CA ASN A 105 9.33 1.07 10.98
C ASN A 105 9.59 -0.04 9.96
N ILE A 106 8.84 -0.01 8.85
CA ILE A 106 9.08 -0.90 7.72
C ILE A 106 10.21 -0.30 6.86
N PRO A 107 11.29 -1.04 6.57
CA PRO A 107 12.51 -0.46 6.01
C PRO A 107 12.33 0.32 4.70
N ILE A 108 11.60 -0.22 3.73
CA ILE A 108 11.45 0.41 2.40
C ILE A 108 10.64 1.72 2.49
N PRO A 109 9.40 1.74 3.02
CA PRO A 109 8.63 2.99 3.13
C PRO A 109 9.32 4.05 3.98
N TRP A 110 10.02 3.65 5.06
CA TRP A 110 10.75 4.60 5.90
C TRP A 110 11.93 5.25 5.17
N GLN A 111 12.68 4.47 4.37
CA GLN A 111 13.77 5.03 3.55
C GLN A 111 13.24 5.92 2.43
N GLU A 112 12.12 5.55 1.79
CA GLU A 112 11.43 6.38 0.81
C GLU A 112 11.01 7.72 1.44
N GLU A 113 10.40 7.70 2.63
CA GLU A 113 10.06 8.91 3.39
C GLU A 113 11.29 9.79 3.65
N MET A 114 12.40 9.21 4.13
CA MET A 114 13.64 9.97 4.39
C MET A 114 14.19 10.63 3.13
N ILE A 115 14.05 10.00 1.96
CA ILE A 115 14.50 10.54 0.68
C ILE A 115 13.54 11.63 0.18
N GLU A 116 12.23 11.34 0.15
CA GLU A 116 11.19 12.20 -0.42
C GLU A 116 11.00 13.49 0.38
N THR A 117 11.15 13.44 1.70
CA THR A 117 11.11 14.62 2.58
C THR A 117 12.41 15.41 2.58
N GLY A 118 13.46 14.93 1.91
CA GLY A 118 14.76 15.59 1.83
C GLY A 118 15.69 15.36 3.03
N ILE A 119 15.20 14.75 4.11
CA ILE A 119 15.96 14.49 5.35
C ILE A 119 17.26 13.74 5.06
N TYR A 120 17.22 12.72 4.20
CA TYR A 120 18.41 11.98 3.80
C TYR A 120 19.46 12.90 3.17
N GLY A 121 19.05 13.82 2.29
CA GLY A 121 19.97 14.77 1.65
C GLY A 121 20.59 15.76 2.65
N GLU A 122 19.84 16.17 3.67
CA GLU A 122 20.31 17.10 4.70
C GLU A 122 21.23 16.44 5.73
N LEU A 123 20.96 15.19 6.11
CA LEU A 123 21.71 14.48 7.16
C LEU A 123 22.87 13.64 6.63
N ASN A 124 22.78 13.10 5.41
CA ASN A 124 23.81 12.27 4.81
C ASN A 124 24.92 13.13 4.16
N VAL A 125 25.62 13.92 4.98
CA VAL A 125 26.63 14.88 4.53
C VAL A 125 28.05 14.37 4.75
N TRP A 126 28.96 14.74 3.85
CA TRP A 126 30.40 14.49 3.97
C TRP A 126 31.15 15.79 4.25
N GLY A 127 32.30 15.70 4.92
CA GLY A 127 33.17 16.84 5.17
C GLY A 127 33.79 17.40 3.87
N HIS A 128 34.43 18.56 3.98
CA HIS A 128 35.12 19.20 2.85
C HIS A 128 36.03 18.21 2.09
N ALA A 129 35.94 18.23 0.76
CA ALA A 129 36.65 17.30 -0.13
C ALA A 129 36.38 15.80 0.13
N GLY A 130 35.19 15.45 0.63
CA GLY A 130 34.81 14.06 0.92
C GLY A 130 35.44 13.52 2.20
N ALA A 131 35.88 14.40 3.11
CA ALA A 131 36.45 13.99 4.38
C ALA A 131 35.41 13.24 5.23
N ILE A 132 35.88 12.24 5.98
CA ILE A 132 35.05 11.39 6.85
C ILE A 132 34.38 12.25 7.95
N PRO A 133 33.04 12.26 8.03
CA PRO A 133 32.27 12.87 9.10
C PRO A 133 32.67 12.38 10.49
N ASN A 134 32.43 13.20 11.51
CA ASN A 134 32.87 12.89 12.87
C ASN A 134 32.24 11.61 13.42
N ASP A 135 30.98 11.33 13.13
CA ASP A 135 30.23 10.13 13.55
C ASP A 135 30.74 8.83 12.91
N LEU A 136 31.49 8.93 11.80
CA LEU A 136 32.14 7.78 11.15
C LEU A 136 33.60 7.58 11.57
N ARG A 137 34.17 8.48 12.40
CA ARG A 137 35.52 8.33 12.93
C ARG A 137 35.55 7.27 14.02
N ARG A 138 36.61 6.44 14.06
CA ARG A 138 36.72 5.39 15.08
C ARG A 138 36.85 5.98 16.50
N GLU A 139 37.48 7.14 16.62
CA GLU A 139 37.76 7.80 17.90
C GLU A 139 36.48 8.37 18.55
N SER A 140 35.51 8.81 17.75
CA SER A 140 34.25 9.39 18.26
C SER A 140 33.25 8.34 18.74
N ILE A 141 33.33 7.10 18.25
CA ILE A 141 32.51 5.96 18.70
C ILE A 141 32.74 5.68 20.20
N LEU A 142 33.93 6.00 20.72
CA LEU A 142 34.28 5.82 22.14
C LEU A 142 33.80 6.97 23.03
N GLU A 143 33.43 8.12 22.44
CA GLU A 143 32.99 9.33 23.16
C GLU A 143 31.47 9.52 23.17
N GLN A 144 30.70 8.70 22.44
CA GLN A 144 29.24 8.83 22.44
C GLN A 144 28.68 8.60 23.86
N PRO A 145 27.93 9.57 24.44
CA PRO A 145 27.15 9.29 25.64
C PRO A 145 26.12 8.22 25.29
N LYS A 146 25.84 7.32 26.24
CA LYS A 146 24.84 6.26 26.10
C LYS A 146 23.57 6.83 25.48
N SER A 147 23.30 6.45 24.22
CA SER A 147 22.08 6.82 23.51
C SER A 147 20.89 6.62 24.44
N SER A 148 20.11 7.68 24.62
CA SER A 148 18.86 7.63 25.37
C SER A 148 17.92 6.69 24.64
N THR A 149 17.76 5.51 25.22
CA THR A 149 16.67 4.57 24.95
C THR A 149 15.39 5.35 24.66
N CYS A 150 14.79 5.14 23.48
CA CYS A 150 13.36 5.35 23.30
C CYS A 150 12.67 4.40 24.29
N CYS A 151 12.40 4.90 25.51
CA CYS A 151 11.44 4.26 26.39
C CYS A 151 10.09 4.43 25.72
N LEU A 152 9.56 3.33 25.18
CA LEU A 152 8.14 3.20 24.89
C LEU A 152 7.41 3.49 26.21
N ALA A 153 6.59 4.55 26.21
CA ALA A 153 5.67 4.88 27.29
C ALA A 153 4.43 3.99 27.23
#